data_AF-A0A8T7GCK6-F1
#
_entry.id   AF-A0A8T7GCK6-F1
#
_cell.length_a   1.000
_cell.length_b   1.000
_cell.length_c   1.000
_cell.angle_alpha   90.00
_cell.angle_beta   90.00
_cell.angle_gamma   90.00
#
_symmetry.space_group_name_H-M   'P 1'
#
loop_
_entity.id
_entity.type
_entity.pdbx_description
1 polymer ?
#
loop_
_entity_poly.entity_id
_entity_poly.type
_entity_poly.pdbx_seq_one_letter_code
_entity_poly.pdbx_strand_id
1 'polypeptide(L)'
;MFKTLNVKLLIIAVGIAAIGSASVGTVFASHSFEAGVKGDNIPDNTHVRLDSLTLPPGGVLPVYDASPNFVSGHFLLRAPCDEDHVPTITVIAGHIDESADNTFVDKVPLYYIDHASTADSCVWHAHIPDPLNGGASRVTDVDLINLSGDDVSFNPGDVVDINVQRVLGSIASAPYTESQLPGDLEHGNTVYDLNDDNPDNDGLGFHESA
;
A
#
# COMPACT_ATOMS: atom_id res chain seq x y z
N MET A 1 21.06 -34.79 -64.44
CA MET A 1 20.64 -33.49 -65.00
C MET A 1 19.12 -33.44 -64.99
N PHE A 2 18.54 -32.92 -63.90
CA PHE A 2 17.24 -32.23 -63.83
C PHE A 2 17.29 -31.42 -62.53
N LYS A 3 17.48 -30.11 -62.68
CA LYS A 3 17.34 -29.10 -61.61
C LYS A 3 16.00 -28.39 -61.83
N THR A 4 15.64 -27.56 -60.86
CA THR A 4 14.59 -26.52 -60.83
C THR A 4 13.16 -27.02 -60.66
N LEU A 5 12.32 -26.41 -59.82
CA LEU A 5 12.46 -25.34 -58.83
C LEU A 5 11.12 -25.38 -58.10
N ASN A 6 11.06 -25.86 -56.85
CA ASN A 6 9.79 -25.82 -56.12
C ASN A 6 9.58 -24.41 -55.57
N VAL A 7 8.40 -23.90 -55.90
CA VAL A 7 7.98 -22.49 -55.84
C VAL A 7 8.21 -21.91 -54.45
N LYS A 8 9.01 -20.84 -54.42
CA LYS A 8 9.14 -19.91 -53.30
C LYS A 8 7.76 -19.35 -52.97
N LEU A 9 7.11 -19.83 -51.92
CA LEU A 9 6.11 -19.05 -51.21
C LEU A 9 6.83 -18.32 -50.08
N LEU A 10 7.08 -17.05 -50.35
CA LEU A 10 7.58 -16.05 -49.44
C LEU A 10 6.41 -15.65 -48.52
N ILE A 11 6.42 -16.10 -47.26
CA ILE A 11 5.73 -15.39 -46.17
C ILE A 11 6.78 -15.19 -45.08
N ILE A 12 7.35 -13.98 -45.08
CA ILE A 12 8.13 -13.47 -43.96
C ILE A 12 7.09 -13.13 -42.88
N ALA A 13 6.82 -14.09 -42.00
CA ALA A 13 6.13 -13.80 -40.75
C ALA A 13 7.18 -13.26 -39.77
N VAL A 14 7.28 -11.94 -39.67
CA VAL A 14 7.87 -11.27 -38.50
C VAL A 14 6.92 -11.52 -37.34
N GLY A 15 7.04 -12.70 -36.74
CA GLY A 15 6.44 -13.02 -35.45
C GLY A 15 7.48 -12.77 -34.37
N ILE A 16 7.91 -11.51 -34.19
CA ILE A 16 8.50 -11.12 -32.92
C ILE A 16 7.33 -11.09 -31.96
N ALA A 17 7.07 -12.23 -31.31
CA ALA A 17 6.37 -12.22 -30.05
C ALA A 17 7.29 -11.47 -29.10
N ALA A 18 7.08 -10.15 -28.99
CA ALA A 18 7.48 -9.40 -27.82
C ALA A 18 6.68 -10.03 -26.68
N ILE A 19 7.28 -11.01 -26.01
CA ILE A 19 6.91 -11.37 -24.66
C ILE A 19 7.27 -10.12 -23.88
N GLY A 20 6.29 -9.22 -23.79
CA GLY A 20 6.35 -8.03 -22.97
C GLY A 20 6.77 -8.48 -21.59
N SER A 21 7.85 -7.86 -21.12
CA SER A 21 8.50 -8.03 -19.84
C SER A 21 7.48 -8.42 -18.77
N ALA A 22 7.49 -9.69 -18.35
CA ALA A 22 7.00 -10.01 -17.03
C ALA A 22 7.97 -9.28 -16.09
N SER A 23 7.54 -8.13 -15.56
CA SER A 23 8.13 -7.57 -14.36
C SER A 23 8.11 -8.70 -13.33
N VAL A 24 9.29 -9.26 -13.09
CA VAL A 24 9.50 -10.23 -12.02
C VAL A 24 9.30 -9.43 -10.75
N GLY A 25 8.06 -9.41 -10.26
CA GLY A 25 7.76 -8.99 -8.90
C GLY A 25 8.53 -9.92 -7.99
N THR A 26 9.68 -9.46 -7.50
CA THR A 26 10.43 -10.15 -6.46
C THR A 26 9.63 -9.99 -5.17
N VAL A 27 8.93 -11.04 -4.77
CA VAL A 27 8.37 -11.12 -3.42
C VAL A 27 9.52 -11.49 -2.49
N PHE A 28 9.92 -10.56 -1.64
CA PHE A 28 10.88 -10.82 -0.58
C PHE A 28 10.12 -11.29 0.65
N ALA A 29 10.45 -12.48 1.15
CA ALA A 29 10.09 -12.86 2.51
C ALA A 29 11.03 -12.09 3.45
N SER A 30 10.52 -11.08 4.14
CA SER A 30 11.22 -10.37 5.21
C SER A 30 10.85 -10.99 6.56
N HIS A 31 11.73 -10.83 7.55
CA HIS A 31 11.53 -11.38 8.91
C HIS A 31 11.34 -10.22 9.88
N SER A 32 10.23 -10.16 10.62
CA SER A 32 10.10 -9.26 11.76
C SER A 32 10.92 -9.79 12.93
N PHE A 33 12.01 -9.11 13.28
CA PHE A 33 12.69 -9.33 14.56
C PHE A 33 12.80 -7.99 15.29
N GLU A 34 11.72 -7.57 15.92
CA GLU A 34 11.71 -6.53 16.94
C GLU A 34 10.79 -7.04 18.06
N ALA A 35 11.40 -7.36 19.21
CA ALA A 35 10.84 -8.02 20.40
C ALA A 35 10.49 -9.53 20.28
N GLY A 36 11.15 -10.33 21.13
CA GLY A 36 10.96 -11.78 21.23
C GLY A 36 9.49 -12.18 21.28
N VAL A 37 9.08 -12.91 20.25
CA VAL A 37 7.74 -13.48 20.11
C VAL A 37 7.46 -14.37 21.30
N LYS A 38 6.48 -13.99 22.12
CA LYS A 38 5.96 -14.81 23.20
C LYS A 38 4.49 -15.14 22.89
N GLY A 39 4.24 -16.35 22.42
CA GLY A 39 2.91 -16.83 22.01
C GLY A 39 2.96 -17.62 20.71
N ASP A 40 1.80 -17.99 20.18
CA ASP A 40 1.63 -18.81 18.97
C ASP A 40 1.57 -17.99 17.66
N ASN A 41 1.87 -16.69 17.72
CA ASN A 41 1.82 -15.81 16.54
C ASN A 41 3.20 -15.72 15.90
N ILE A 42 3.33 -16.07 14.62
CA ILE A 42 4.55 -15.82 13.84
C ILE A 42 4.42 -14.39 13.29
N PRO A 43 5.32 -13.45 13.65
CA PRO A 43 5.39 -12.16 12.99
C PRO A 43 5.63 -12.38 11.50
N ASP A 44 4.83 -11.71 10.70
CA ASP A 44 4.89 -11.77 9.24
C ASP A 44 5.31 -10.41 8.70
N ASN A 45 5.98 -10.41 7.55
CA ASN A 45 6.34 -9.17 6.87
C ASN A 45 6.13 -9.34 5.36
N THR A 46 5.43 -8.37 4.78
CA THR A 46 5.31 -8.21 3.34
C THR A 46 6.06 -6.96 2.87
N HIS A 47 6.98 -7.16 1.93
CA HIS A 47 7.75 -6.11 1.30
C HIS A 47 7.46 -6.07 -0.20
N VAL A 48 6.88 -4.97 -0.67
CA VAL A 48 6.52 -4.77 -2.08
C VAL A 48 7.32 -3.60 -2.64
N ARG A 49 8.15 -3.91 -3.64
CA ARG A 49 8.81 -2.88 -4.45
C ARG A 49 7.79 -2.21 -5.37
N LEU A 50 7.75 -0.89 -5.33
CA LEU A 50 6.80 -0.10 -6.10
C LEU A 50 7.43 0.51 -7.35
N ASP A 51 8.76 0.51 -7.46
CA ASP A 51 9.45 1.12 -8.59
C ASP A 51 8.95 0.63 -9.95
N SER A 52 8.88 1.56 -10.90
CA SER A 52 8.37 1.33 -12.26
C SER A 52 6.88 0.93 -12.33
N LEU A 53 6.14 0.95 -11.22
CA LEU A 53 4.68 0.88 -11.24
C LEU A 53 4.11 2.28 -11.49
N THR A 54 2.99 2.31 -12.21
CA THR A 54 2.17 3.51 -12.37
C THR A 54 0.76 3.13 -11.94
N LEU A 55 0.22 3.86 -10.97
CA LEU A 55 -1.13 3.67 -10.47
C LEU A 55 -2.03 4.75 -11.09
N PRO A 56 -3.06 4.38 -11.89
CA PRO A 56 -3.96 5.36 -12.48
C PRO A 56 -4.86 6.01 -11.42
N PRO A 57 -5.57 7.10 -11.73
CA PRO A 57 -6.57 7.71 -10.84
C PRO A 57 -7.57 6.68 -10.32
N GLY A 58 -7.78 6.63 -9.01
CA GLY A 58 -8.63 5.63 -8.35
C GLY A 58 -8.11 4.18 -8.43
N GLY A 59 -6.90 3.98 -8.95
CA GLY A 59 -6.25 2.68 -8.98
C GLY A 59 -5.95 2.20 -7.57
N VAL A 60 -6.16 0.90 -7.34
CA VAL A 60 -5.91 0.22 -6.07
C VAL A 60 -4.85 -0.85 -6.28
N LEU A 61 -3.88 -0.91 -5.38
CA LEU A 61 -2.85 -1.93 -5.32
C LEU A 61 -2.94 -2.65 -3.97
N PRO A 62 -3.44 -3.90 -3.95
CA PRO A 62 -3.44 -4.69 -2.72
C PRO A 62 -2.02 -5.02 -2.27
N VAL A 63 -1.74 -4.82 -0.98
CA VAL A 63 -0.40 -5.03 -0.42
C VAL A 63 -0.37 -6.07 0.69
N TYR A 64 -1.49 -6.33 1.37
CA TYR A 64 -1.56 -7.39 2.37
C TYR A 64 -3.00 -7.89 2.59
N ASP A 65 -3.14 -9.21 2.77
CA ASP A 65 -4.39 -9.88 3.16
C ASP A 65 -4.08 -10.95 4.21
N ALA A 66 -4.59 -10.76 5.43
CA ALA A 66 -4.46 -11.68 6.56
C ALA A 66 -5.75 -12.47 6.84
N SER A 67 -6.76 -12.37 5.97
CA SER A 67 -8.04 -13.02 6.13
C SER A 67 -7.87 -14.51 6.47
N PRO A 68 -8.61 -15.03 7.47
CA PRO A 68 -9.71 -14.38 8.18
C PRO A 68 -9.28 -13.63 9.46
N ASN A 69 -8.00 -13.36 9.66
CA ASN A 69 -7.45 -12.87 10.93
C ASN A 69 -7.33 -11.35 10.94
N PHE A 70 -7.74 -10.75 12.06
CA PHE A 70 -7.42 -9.36 12.34
C PHE A 70 -5.98 -9.23 12.82
N VAL A 71 -5.23 -8.28 12.29
CA VAL A 71 -3.81 -8.10 12.61
C VAL A 71 -3.52 -6.73 13.22
N SER A 72 -2.43 -6.67 13.99
CA SER A 72 -1.77 -5.42 14.33
C SER A 72 -0.33 -5.39 13.85
N GLY A 73 0.16 -4.24 13.42
CA GLY A 73 1.48 -4.10 12.84
C GLY A 73 1.91 -2.66 12.61
N HIS A 74 3.04 -2.54 11.93
CA HIS A 74 3.57 -1.29 11.41
C HIS A 74 3.53 -1.31 9.88
N PHE A 75 3.33 -0.14 9.30
CA PHE A 75 3.31 0.07 7.88
C PHE A 75 4.31 1.17 7.55
N LEU A 76 5.12 0.95 6.53
CA LEU A 76 6.05 1.94 6.00
C LEU A 76 5.77 2.11 4.52
N LEU A 77 5.63 3.36 4.08
CA LEU A 77 5.50 3.72 2.69
C LEU A 77 6.59 4.72 2.33
N ARG A 78 7.29 4.44 1.24
CA ARG A 78 8.09 5.42 0.52
C ARG A 78 7.48 5.60 -0.86
N ALA A 79 7.00 6.79 -1.15
CA ALA A 79 6.33 7.13 -2.41
C ALA A 79 6.50 8.62 -2.74
N PRO A 80 6.13 9.06 -3.97
CA PRO A 80 6.13 10.48 -4.31
C PRO A 80 5.17 11.26 -3.42
N CYS A 81 5.51 12.52 -3.13
CA CYS A 81 4.73 13.46 -2.34
C CYS A 81 4.74 14.84 -3.01
N ASP A 82 3.78 15.68 -2.62
CA ASP A 82 3.77 17.09 -2.99
C ASP A 82 4.67 17.96 -2.07
N GLU A 83 4.66 19.28 -2.28
CA GLU A 83 5.44 20.24 -1.50
C GLU A 83 5.04 20.31 -0.02
N ASP A 84 3.82 19.87 0.32
CA ASP A 84 3.29 19.83 1.68
C ASP A 84 3.52 18.46 2.34
N HIS A 85 4.25 17.56 1.69
CA HIS A 85 4.51 16.18 2.13
C HIS A 85 3.24 15.33 2.27
N VAL A 86 2.17 15.71 1.56
CA VAL A 86 0.93 14.96 1.51
C VAL A 86 1.10 13.83 0.48
N PRO A 87 0.75 12.59 0.84
CA PRO A 87 0.85 11.46 -0.07
C PRO A 87 -0.24 11.52 -1.13
N THR A 88 0.14 11.53 -2.41
CA THR A 88 -0.80 11.34 -3.54
C THR A 88 -1.29 9.90 -3.67
N ILE A 89 -0.43 8.94 -3.27
CA ILE A 89 -0.81 7.54 -3.04
C ILE A 89 -0.96 7.33 -1.55
N THR A 90 -2.16 6.99 -1.10
CA THR A 90 -2.41 6.73 0.30
C THR A 90 -2.64 5.25 0.59
N VAL A 91 -2.57 4.87 1.86
CA VAL A 91 -2.94 3.57 2.37
C VAL A 91 -4.35 3.58 2.95
N ILE A 92 -5.11 2.58 2.58
CA ILE A 92 -6.38 2.23 3.20
C ILE A 92 -6.25 0.87 3.86
N ALA A 93 -6.94 0.68 4.98
CA ALA A 93 -6.95 -0.59 5.67
C ALA A 93 -8.31 -0.87 6.31
N GLY A 94 -8.59 -2.14 6.51
CA GLY A 94 -9.82 -2.59 7.13
C GLY A 94 -10.13 -4.01 6.71
N HIS A 95 -11.36 -4.25 6.30
CA HIS A 95 -11.88 -5.52 5.83
C HIS A 95 -12.66 -5.30 4.55
N ILE A 96 -12.23 -5.96 3.48
CA ILE A 96 -12.91 -5.97 2.18
C ILE A 96 -13.67 -7.28 2.05
N ASP A 97 -14.96 -7.19 1.74
CA ASP A 97 -15.85 -8.35 1.59
C ASP A 97 -16.63 -8.23 0.27
N GLU A 98 -17.12 -9.34 -0.28
CA GLU A 98 -17.96 -9.28 -1.48
C GLU A 98 -19.29 -8.56 -1.24
N SER A 99 -19.71 -8.46 0.03
CA SER A 99 -20.84 -7.66 0.47
C SER A 99 -20.38 -6.27 0.93
N ALA A 100 -20.93 -5.22 0.29
CA ALA A 100 -20.72 -3.84 0.72
C ALA A 100 -21.16 -3.60 2.17
N ASP A 101 -22.20 -4.30 2.64
CA ASP A 101 -22.71 -4.18 4.02
C ASP A 101 -21.75 -4.77 5.08
N ASN A 102 -20.81 -5.62 4.64
CA ASN A 102 -19.78 -6.22 5.51
C ASN A 102 -18.39 -5.60 5.28
N THR A 103 -18.26 -4.72 4.29
CA THR A 103 -17.00 -4.03 3.99
C THR A 103 -16.81 -2.87 4.95
N PHE A 104 -15.66 -2.84 5.61
CA PHE A 104 -15.25 -1.74 6.46
C PHE A 104 -13.82 -1.35 6.10
N VAL A 105 -13.61 -0.24 5.42
CA VAL A 105 -12.29 0.26 5.01
C VAL A 105 -12.22 1.74 5.34
N ASP A 106 -11.07 2.17 5.84
CA ASP A 106 -10.81 3.57 6.15
C ASP A 106 -9.37 3.95 5.74
N LYS A 107 -9.13 5.26 5.59
CA LYS A 107 -7.78 5.80 5.42
C LYS A 107 -6.95 5.48 6.67
N VAL A 108 -5.72 5.03 6.48
CA VAL A 108 -4.80 4.83 7.61
C VAL A 108 -4.07 6.16 7.86
N PRO A 109 -4.05 6.69 9.09
CA PRO A 109 -3.29 7.89 9.39
C PRO A 109 -1.80 7.68 9.16
N LEU A 110 -1.16 8.66 8.54
CA LEU A 110 0.25 8.59 8.18
C LEU A 110 1.08 9.58 8.98
N TYR A 111 2.25 9.13 9.42
CA TYR A 111 3.19 9.92 10.19
C TYR A 111 4.43 10.17 9.31
N TYR A 112 4.65 11.43 8.91
CA TYR A 112 5.75 11.81 8.03
C TYR A 112 7.11 11.73 8.74
N ILE A 113 8.12 11.17 8.07
CA ILE A 113 9.46 10.96 8.61
C ILE A 113 10.47 11.78 7.79
N ASP A 114 10.72 13.02 8.21
CA ASP A 114 11.55 13.98 7.46
C ASP A 114 12.96 13.47 7.18
N HIS A 115 13.65 13.00 8.22
CA HIS A 115 15.05 12.58 8.11
C HIS A 115 15.27 11.31 7.26
N ALA A 116 14.21 10.57 6.93
CA ALA A 116 14.26 9.41 6.03
C ALA A 116 13.79 9.75 4.60
N SER A 117 13.22 10.95 4.42
CA SER A 117 12.67 11.45 3.17
C SER A 117 13.73 12.12 2.31
N THR A 118 13.46 12.21 1.02
CA THR A 118 14.34 12.82 0.01
C THR A 118 13.50 13.68 -0.92
N ALA A 119 14.15 14.58 -1.68
CA ALA A 119 13.44 15.57 -2.51
C ALA A 119 12.39 14.97 -3.48
N ASP A 120 12.56 13.73 -3.93
CA ASP A 120 11.66 13.10 -4.89
C ASP A 120 10.67 12.10 -4.26
N SER A 121 10.92 11.63 -3.03
CA SER A 121 10.05 10.67 -2.33
C SER A 121 10.06 10.92 -0.83
N CYS A 122 8.87 10.95 -0.24
CA CYS A 122 8.66 11.02 1.20
C CYS A 122 8.55 9.62 1.80
N VAL A 123 8.83 9.52 3.10
CA VAL A 123 8.66 8.32 3.91
C VAL A 123 7.61 8.57 4.97
N TRP A 124 6.62 7.69 5.05
CA TRP A 124 5.63 7.70 6.12
C TRP A 124 5.64 6.37 6.87
N HIS A 125 5.42 6.47 8.17
CA HIS A 125 5.12 5.36 9.07
C HIS A 125 3.63 5.37 9.41
N ALA A 126 3.04 4.21 9.67
CA ALA A 126 1.70 4.10 10.22
C ALA A 126 1.57 2.90 11.16
N HIS A 127 0.61 3.00 12.08
CA HIS A 127 0.17 1.88 12.92
C HIS A 127 -1.08 1.26 12.30
N ILE A 128 -1.16 -0.07 12.33
CA ILE A 128 -2.32 -0.81 11.88
C ILE A 128 -2.77 -1.71 13.04
N PRO A 129 -4.03 -1.67 13.48
CA PRO A 129 -4.97 -0.56 13.31
C PRO A 129 -4.55 0.67 14.13
N ASP A 130 -5.03 1.86 13.79
CA ASP A 130 -4.84 3.10 14.59
C ASP A 130 -6.18 3.79 14.96
N PRO A 131 -7.11 3.10 15.63
CA PRO A 131 -8.46 3.61 15.83
C PRO A 131 -8.53 4.86 16.72
N LEU A 132 -7.44 5.23 17.40
CA LEU A 132 -7.37 6.43 18.23
C LEU A 132 -7.15 7.70 17.40
N ASN A 133 -6.51 7.58 16.24
CA ASN A 133 -6.12 8.70 15.37
C ASN A 133 -6.88 8.71 14.03
N GLY A 134 -7.94 7.91 13.91
CA GLY A 134 -8.67 7.66 12.66
C GLY A 134 -8.19 6.37 12.00
N GLY A 135 -9.06 5.67 11.27
CA GLY A 135 -8.72 4.38 10.67
C GLY A 135 -9.45 3.19 11.28
N ALA A 136 -9.44 2.09 10.54
CA ALA A 136 -10.23 0.91 10.88
C ALA A 136 -9.76 0.22 12.16
N SER A 137 -10.70 -0.13 13.04
CA SER A 137 -10.41 -0.76 14.34
C SER A 137 -9.99 -2.23 14.24
N ARG A 138 -10.30 -2.90 13.11
CA ARG A 138 -9.87 -4.27 12.83
C ARG A 138 -9.43 -4.36 11.37
N VAL A 139 -8.29 -4.98 11.12
CA VAL A 139 -7.70 -4.98 9.79
C VAL A 139 -7.37 -6.40 9.36
N THR A 140 -7.91 -6.80 8.22
CA THR A 140 -7.53 -8.00 7.45
C THR A 140 -6.82 -7.61 6.17
N ASP A 141 -7.22 -6.50 5.55
CA ASP A 141 -6.76 -6.04 4.24
C ASP A 141 -6.07 -4.69 4.36
N VAL A 142 -4.97 -4.53 3.64
CA VAL A 142 -4.25 -3.26 3.48
C VAL A 142 -3.95 -3.06 2.01
N ASP A 143 -4.33 -1.90 1.50
CA ASP A 143 -4.16 -1.53 0.10
C ASP A 143 -3.56 -0.14 -0.04
N LEU A 144 -2.87 0.10 -1.15
CA LEU A 144 -2.53 1.44 -1.63
C LEU A 144 -3.59 1.91 -2.63
N ILE A 145 -3.98 3.17 -2.57
CA ILE A 145 -4.93 3.79 -3.50
C ILE A 145 -4.40 5.13 -4.00
N ASN A 146 -4.54 5.37 -5.31
CA ASN A 146 -4.29 6.67 -5.91
C ASN A 146 -5.55 7.54 -5.79
N LEU A 147 -5.53 8.53 -4.90
CA LEU A 147 -6.63 9.49 -4.74
C LEU A 147 -6.46 10.72 -5.63
N SER A 148 -5.37 10.79 -6.38
CA SER A 148 -5.15 11.90 -7.30
C SER A 148 -5.98 11.76 -8.58
N GLY A 149 -6.15 12.88 -9.28
CA GLY A 149 -6.78 12.92 -10.60
C GLY A 149 -5.86 12.49 -11.74
N ASP A 150 -4.58 12.21 -11.45
CA ASP A 150 -3.55 11.91 -12.43
C ASP A 150 -2.92 10.52 -12.22
N ASP A 151 -2.26 10.00 -13.25
CA ASP A 151 -1.46 8.79 -13.12
C ASP A 151 -0.24 9.08 -12.24
N VAL A 152 -0.06 8.32 -11.15
CA VAL A 152 1.12 8.46 -10.29
C VAL A 152 2.12 7.35 -10.59
N SER A 153 3.33 7.74 -10.96
CA SER A 153 4.43 6.80 -11.19
C SER A 153 5.37 6.79 -9.98
N PHE A 154 5.67 5.61 -9.48
CA PHE A 154 6.59 5.44 -8.37
C PHE A 154 8.05 5.57 -8.84
N ASN A 155 8.87 6.21 -8.01
CA ASN A 155 10.28 6.44 -8.24
C ASN A 155 11.10 5.17 -8.00
N PRO A 156 12.33 5.08 -8.56
CA PRO A 156 13.26 4.03 -8.20
C PRO A 156 13.53 3.99 -6.68
N GLY A 157 13.29 2.84 -6.05
CA GLY A 157 13.47 2.64 -4.61
C GLY A 157 12.24 2.92 -3.77
N ASP A 158 11.13 3.36 -4.37
CA ASP A 158 9.84 3.42 -3.69
C ASP A 158 9.36 2.02 -3.34
N VAL A 159 8.72 1.93 -2.17
CA VAL A 159 8.50 0.66 -1.49
C VAL A 159 7.39 0.79 -0.47
N VAL A 160 6.72 -0.32 -0.22
CA VAL A 160 5.85 -0.50 0.93
C VAL A 160 6.30 -1.72 1.72
N ASP A 161 6.32 -1.59 3.03
CA ASP A 161 6.66 -2.65 3.98
C ASP A 161 5.57 -2.73 5.04
N ILE A 162 5.07 -3.94 5.30
CA ILE A 162 4.04 -4.21 6.28
C ILE A 162 4.57 -5.24 7.23
N ASN A 163 4.72 -4.85 8.49
CA ASN A 163 5.19 -5.71 9.55
C ASN A 163 4.04 -6.08 10.50
N VAL A 164 3.55 -7.31 10.40
CA VAL A 164 2.55 -7.83 11.35
C VAL A 164 3.26 -8.30 12.62
N GLN A 165 2.82 -7.75 13.74
CA GLN A 165 3.33 -8.06 15.07
C GLN A 165 2.46 -9.09 15.79
N ARG A 166 1.12 -9.02 15.63
CA ARG A 166 0.17 -9.85 16.36
C ARG A 166 -1.09 -10.12 15.57
N VAL A 167 -1.70 -11.27 15.85
CA VAL A 167 -3.09 -11.55 15.51
C VAL A 167 -3.98 -11.10 16.69
N LEU A 168 -5.00 -10.30 16.39
CA LEU A 168 -5.94 -9.71 17.35
C LEU A 168 -7.25 -10.50 17.46
N GLY A 169 -7.56 -11.35 16.49
CA GLY A 169 -8.81 -12.13 16.44
C GLY A 169 -9.12 -12.60 15.03
N SER A 170 -10.38 -12.97 14.77
CA SER A 170 -10.82 -13.36 13.43
C SER A 170 -12.24 -12.92 13.12
N ILE A 171 -12.52 -12.74 11.83
CA ILE A 171 -13.83 -12.37 11.28
C ILE A 171 -14.91 -13.36 11.75
N ALA A 172 -14.58 -14.65 11.84
CA ALA A 172 -15.51 -15.69 12.27
C ALA A 172 -16.05 -15.47 13.70
N SER A 173 -15.24 -14.85 14.59
CA SER A 173 -15.60 -14.60 15.98
C SER A 173 -16.16 -13.20 16.23
N ALA A 174 -15.85 -12.26 15.34
CA ALA A 174 -16.26 -10.87 15.44
C ALA A 174 -16.45 -10.32 14.01
N PRO A 175 -17.59 -10.61 13.36
CA PRO A 175 -17.86 -10.10 12.02
C PRO A 175 -17.99 -8.58 12.02
N TYR A 176 -17.79 -7.98 10.85
CA TYR A 176 -18.21 -6.62 10.60
C TYR A 176 -19.73 -6.58 10.47
N THR A 177 -20.37 -5.64 11.15
CA THR A 177 -21.84 -5.46 11.14
C THR A 177 -22.25 -4.06 10.69
N GLU A 178 -21.28 -3.25 10.30
CA GLU A 178 -21.44 -1.87 9.87
C GLU A 178 -20.56 -1.67 8.64
N SER A 179 -21.11 -1.01 7.63
CA SER A 179 -20.36 -0.59 6.45
C SER A 179 -19.64 0.72 6.77
N GLN A 180 -18.35 0.77 6.53
CA GLN A 180 -17.62 2.04 6.43
C GLN A 180 -16.74 1.93 5.20
N LEU A 181 -16.87 2.88 4.29
CA LEU A 181 -15.96 3.03 3.17
C LEU A 181 -15.17 4.32 3.40
N PRO A 182 -14.01 4.51 2.76
CA PRO A 182 -13.33 5.79 2.81
C PRO A 182 -14.33 6.89 2.46
N GLY A 183 -14.60 7.77 3.44
CA GLY A 183 -15.71 8.72 3.38
C GLY A 183 -15.55 9.78 2.28
N ASP A 184 -14.31 10.04 1.90
CA ASP A 184 -13.93 10.71 0.67
C ASP A 184 -12.84 9.87 -0.04
N LEU A 185 -12.94 9.78 -1.37
CA LEU A 185 -11.86 9.34 -2.25
C LEU A 185 -11.26 10.55 -3.01
N GLU A 186 -11.47 11.75 -2.47
CA GLU A 186 -10.86 12.97 -2.95
C GLU A 186 -9.43 13.05 -2.36
N HIS A 187 -8.59 13.96 -2.87
CA HIS A 187 -7.19 14.03 -2.46
C HIS A 187 -7.00 14.08 -0.93
N GLY A 188 -5.92 13.47 -0.45
CA GLY A 188 -5.41 13.72 0.89
C GLY A 188 -5.64 12.61 1.89
N ASN A 189 -4.76 12.59 2.87
CA ASN A 189 -4.77 11.72 4.03
C ASN A 189 -4.44 12.59 5.25
N THR A 190 -4.98 12.28 6.43
CA THR A 190 -4.49 12.94 7.64
C THR A 190 -3.02 12.56 7.83
N VAL A 191 -2.13 13.54 7.66
CA VAL A 191 -0.70 13.41 7.90
C VAL A 191 -0.37 14.10 9.21
N TYR A 192 0.23 13.37 10.13
CA TYR A 192 0.75 13.92 11.37
C TYR A 192 2.26 14.15 11.22
N ASP A 193 2.70 15.38 11.46
CA ASP A 193 4.12 15.70 11.57
C ASP A 193 4.63 15.50 13.00
N LEU A 194 5.33 14.40 13.21
CA LEU A 194 5.98 14.09 14.50
C LEU A 194 7.30 14.83 14.69
N ASN A 195 7.77 15.57 13.70
CA ASN A 195 8.99 16.39 13.75
C ASN A 195 8.69 17.85 14.11
N ASP A 196 7.44 18.16 14.46
CA ASP A 196 7.08 19.48 14.96
C ASP A 196 7.66 19.71 16.35
N ASP A 197 8.81 20.39 16.40
CA ASP A 197 9.47 20.83 17.63
C ASP A 197 8.76 22.03 18.30
N ASN A 198 7.60 22.46 17.82
CA ASN A 198 6.85 23.58 18.39
C ASN A 198 6.20 23.19 19.74
N PRO A 199 6.65 23.78 20.87
CA PRO A 199 6.13 23.45 22.19
C PRO A 199 4.69 23.95 22.44
N ASP A 200 4.14 24.77 21.52
CA ASP A 200 2.78 25.34 21.60
C ASP A 200 1.77 24.60 20.70
N ASN A 201 2.19 23.56 19.97
CA ASN A 201 1.33 22.64 19.23
C ASN A 201 1.22 21.31 19.99
N ASP A 202 0.15 20.55 19.82
CA ASP A 202 -0.07 19.27 20.52
C ASP A 202 0.84 18.12 20.04
N GLY A 203 1.81 18.43 19.16
CA GLY A 203 2.73 17.47 18.56
C GLY A 203 2.11 16.66 17.41
N LEU A 204 0.94 17.07 16.91
CA LEU A 204 0.20 16.41 15.83
C LEU A 204 0.17 17.26 14.54
N GLY A 205 1.30 17.85 14.15
CA GLY A 205 1.39 18.84 13.06
C GLY A 205 0.61 18.50 11.77
N PHE A 206 0.12 19.56 11.12
CA PHE A 206 -0.83 19.65 9.98
C PHE A 206 -2.28 19.20 10.25
N HIS A 207 -3.03 20.05 10.95
CA HIS A 207 -4.48 20.13 10.72
C HIS A 207 -4.72 20.82 9.37
N GLU A 208 -5.17 20.07 8.35
CA GLU A 208 -5.91 20.73 7.26
C GLU A 208 -7.13 21.42 7.88
N SER A 209 -7.15 22.74 7.71
CA SER A 209 -8.33 23.54 8.01
C SER A 209 -9.36 23.25 6.92
N ALA A 210 -10.60 23.00 7.35
CA ALA A 210 -11.81 22.81 6.55
C ALA A 210 -11.93 23.61 5.24
#